data_AF-A0A923J6R9-F1
#
_entry.id   AF-A0A923J6R9-F1
#
_cell.length_a   1.000
_cell.length_b   1.000
_cell.length_c   1.000
_cell.angle_alpha   90.00
_cell.angle_beta   90.00
_cell.angle_gamma   90.00
#
_symmetry.space_group_name_H-M   'P 1'
#
loop_
_entity.id
_entity.type
_entity.pdbx_description
1 polymer ?
#
loop_
_entity_poly.entity_id
_entity_poly.type
_entity_poly.pdbx_seq_one_letter_code
_entity_poly.pdbx_strand_id
1 'polypeptide(L)'
;MIPVPWKKEISAMRIGVIVFIAAVMLTSCAHLDINKKISALKRVQPGDSQEVVFNTMGPPDLRNDITDQRFVVYYQTKAGKSSGTPVTPALCTPIAFENGQVVAVGDDLTEPWTREEEERERRAEIAERERRQAEMGEAARQQAEAERQKKIEALEKEVKPVPASNAVLNLKLYRQLLDLDPDNSRYQKKVAVYEERLARQKKARQERAVRIAKEKHRQAWEQAREARNKKLRQYTGNGTAEMAAHDMGNGSLYVWVKNVSRQILTTHPDHFTLVDSNNNRATCKISDSLDSVLEPGSISHGKIEYSKEIEPKELIFQNKGSGRISKSFH
;
A
#
# COMPACT_ATOMS: atom_id res chain seq x y z
N MET A 1 -14.22 -8.72 128.13
CA MET A 1 -14.98 -9.87 128.66
C MET A 1 -16.10 -10.20 127.67
N ILE A 2 -16.13 -11.46 127.25
CA ILE A 2 -17.18 -12.27 126.56
C ILE A 2 -18.51 -12.20 127.39
N PRO A 3 -19.78 -12.36 126.88
CA PRO A 3 -20.29 -13.35 125.87
C PRO A 3 -21.40 -12.98 124.84
N VAL A 4 -21.42 -13.82 123.78
CA VAL A 4 -22.47 -14.49 122.92
C VAL A 4 -23.89 -14.61 123.56
N PRO A 5 -25.09 -14.69 122.86
CA PRO A 5 -25.41 -15.59 121.72
C PRO A 5 -26.49 -15.26 120.63
N TRP A 6 -26.32 -15.97 119.50
CA TRP A 6 -27.24 -16.57 118.49
C TRP A 6 -28.69 -16.07 118.23
N LYS A 7 -29.05 -15.94 116.92
CA LYS A 7 -30.21 -16.63 116.30
C LYS A 7 -30.22 -16.63 114.75
N LYS A 8 -30.51 -17.82 114.20
CA LYS A 8 -31.06 -18.26 112.89
C LYS A 8 -32.34 -17.45 112.48
N GLU A 9 -32.84 -17.35 111.24
CA GLU A 9 -33.13 -18.35 110.20
C GLU A 9 -33.75 -17.71 108.92
N ILE A 10 -33.50 -18.31 107.74
CA ILE A 10 -34.37 -18.57 106.56
C ILE A 10 -35.34 -17.46 106.06
N SER A 11 -35.09 -16.94 104.84
CA SER A 11 -36.13 -16.47 103.89
C SER A 11 -35.58 -16.38 102.47
N ALA A 12 -35.33 -17.53 101.84
CA ALA A 12 -34.86 -17.61 100.45
C ALA A 12 -35.59 -18.74 99.69
N MET A 13 -36.91 -18.65 99.55
CA MET A 13 -37.65 -19.62 98.70
C MET A 13 -39.02 -19.15 98.17
N ARG A 14 -39.31 -17.84 98.10
CA ARG A 14 -40.58 -17.34 97.51
C ARG A 14 -40.44 -16.26 96.43
N ILE A 15 -39.26 -15.64 96.29
CA ILE A 15 -39.01 -14.61 95.25
C ILE A 15 -38.62 -15.25 93.90
N GLY A 16 -38.06 -16.47 93.90
CA GLY A 16 -37.68 -17.17 92.67
C GLY A 16 -38.85 -17.64 91.78
N VAL A 17 -40.05 -17.85 92.34
CA VAL A 17 -41.21 -18.38 91.60
C VAL A 17 -41.98 -17.27 90.85
N ILE A 18 -42.03 -16.05 91.41
CA ILE A 18 -42.73 -14.91 90.78
C ILE A 18 -41.94 -14.36 89.60
N VAL A 19 -40.60 -14.37 89.66
CA VAL A 19 -39.73 -13.98 88.54
C VAL A 19 -39.82 -14.99 87.38
N PHE A 20 -40.04 -16.28 87.67
CA PHE A 20 -40.18 -17.32 86.64
C PHE A 20 -41.50 -17.22 85.86
N ILE A 21 -42.61 -16.88 86.51
CA ILE A 21 -43.93 -16.74 85.83
C ILE A 21 -43.98 -15.48 84.95
N ALA A 22 -43.37 -14.38 85.38
CA ALA A 22 -43.28 -13.16 84.56
C ALA A 22 -42.37 -13.36 83.32
N ALA A 23 -41.29 -14.14 83.43
CA ALA A 23 -40.43 -14.48 82.29
C ALA A 23 -41.12 -15.41 81.26
N VAL A 24 -42.03 -16.28 81.69
CA VAL A 24 -42.80 -17.18 80.79
C VAL A 24 -43.93 -16.43 80.06
N MET A 25 -44.56 -15.43 80.70
CA MET A 25 -45.57 -14.58 80.03
C MET A 25 -44.94 -13.65 78.97
N LEU A 26 -43.75 -13.11 79.21
CA LEU A 26 -43.07 -12.21 78.26
C LEU A 26 -42.47 -12.93 77.05
N THR A 27 -42.13 -14.22 77.17
CA THR A 27 -41.62 -15.03 76.04
C THR A 27 -42.74 -15.58 75.14
N SER A 28 -44.00 -15.59 75.59
CA SER A 28 -45.13 -16.11 74.82
C SER A 28 -45.70 -15.14 73.79
N CYS A 29 -45.41 -13.83 73.87
CA CYS A 29 -45.94 -12.84 72.93
C CYS A 29 -45.28 -12.90 71.54
N ALA A 30 -43.99 -13.24 71.46
CA ALA A 30 -43.26 -13.25 70.19
C ALA A 30 -43.71 -14.38 69.23
N HIS A 31 -44.23 -15.49 69.76
CA HIS A 31 -44.72 -16.60 68.92
C HIS A 31 -46.08 -16.32 68.28
N LEU A 32 -46.91 -15.46 68.88
CA LEU A 32 -48.23 -15.13 68.36
C LEU A 32 -48.15 -14.29 67.07
N ASP A 33 -47.21 -13.33 67.01
CA ASP A 33 -47.03 -12.50 65.81
C ASP A 33 -46.51 -13.31 64.61
N ILE A 34 -45.60 -14.26 64.83
CA ILE A 34 -45.10 -15.15 63.76
C ILE A 34 -46.25 -16.00 63.19
N ASN A 35 -47.07 -16.61 64.05
CA ASN A 35 -48.21 -17.42 63.60
C ASN A 35 -49.25 -16.57 62.85
N LYS A 36 -49.48 -15.34 63.28
CA LYS A 36 -50.37 -14.39 62.59
C LYS A 36 -49.84 -14.08 61.19
N LYS A 37 -48.54 -13.75 61.04
CA LYS A 37 -47.89 -13.51 59.74
C LYS A 37 -47.96 -14.73 58.83
N ILE A 38 -47.71 -15.95 59.34
CA ILE A 38 -47.85 -17.19 58.54
C ILE A 38 -49.28 -17.36 58.02
N SER A 39 -50.29 -17.09 58.86
CA SER A 39 -51.69 -17.22 58.45
C SER A 39 -52.12 -16.17 57.42
N ALA A 40 -51.63 -14.93 57.56
CA ALA A 40 -51.89 -13.84 56.64
C ALA A 40 -51.17 -14.06 55.29
N LEU A 41 -49.95 -14.60 55.31
CA LEU A 41 -49.17 -14.90 54.11
C LEU A 41 -49.89 -15.87 53.17
N LYS A 42 -50.63 -16.85 53.70
CA LYS A 42 -51.44 -17.79 52.90
C LYS A 42 -52.57 -17.13 52.11
N ARG A 43 -52.92 -15.88 52.44
CA ARG A 43 -53.95 -15.10 51.75
C ARG A 43 -53.38 -14.22 50.64
N VAL A 44 -52.08 -13.98 50.63
CA VAL A 44 -51.40 -13.18 49.61
C VAL A 44 -51.19 -14.04 48.37
N GLN A 45 -51.61 -13.55 47.21
CA GLN A 45 -51.45 -14.22 45.92
C GLN A 45 -50.75 -13.29 44.91
N PRO A 46 -50.08 -13.86 43.89
CA PRO A 46 -49.64 -13.08 42.74
C PRO A 46 -50.79 -12.26 42.13
N GLY A 47 -50.55 -10.99 41.84
CA GLY A 47 -51.52 -10.02 41.37
C GLY A 47 -52.10 -9.10 42.47
N ASP A 48 -51.97 -9.47 43.75
CA ASP A 48 -52.39 -8.59 44.84
C ASP A 48 -51.61 -7.27 44.82
N SER A 49 -52.27 -6.16 45.13
CA SER A 49 -51.59 -4.87 45.21
C SER A 49 -50.74 -4.77 46.48
N GLN A 50 -49.67 -3.98 46.40
CA GLN A 50 -48.80 -3.66 47.53
C GLN A 50 -49.59 -3.17 48.76
N GLU A 51 -50.60 -2.32 48.54
CA GLU A 51 -51.46 -1.81 49.60
C GLU A 51 -52.24 -2.93 50.29
N VAL A 52 -52.80 -3.87 49.53
CA VAL A 52 -53.52 -5.03 50.08
C VAL A 52 -52.58 -5.89 50.93
N VAL A 53 -51.36 -6.13 50.46
CA VAL A 53 -50.37 -6.91 51.22
C VAL A 53 -49.96 -6.19 52.49
N PHE A 54 -49.67 -4.88 52.44
CA PHE A 54 -49.24 -4.12 53.62
C PHE A 54 -50.37 -3.96 54.64
N ASN A 55 -51.62 -3.81 54.20
CA ASN A 55 -52.79 -3.80 55.08
C ASN A 55 -53.02 -5.16 55.74
N THR A 56 -52.74 -6.25 55.03
CA THR A 56 -52.97 -7.63 55.50
C THR A 56 -51.85 -8.13 56.42
N MET A 57 -50.61 -7.87 56.05
CA MET A 57 -49.39 -8.37 56.71
C MET A 57 -48.80 -7.39 57.72
N GLY A 58 -49.14 -6.10 57.62
CA GLY A 58 -48.45 -5.02 58.31
C GLY A 58 -47.14 -4.61 57.60
N PRO A 59 -46.34 -3.72 58.22
CA PRO A 59 -45.06 -3.31 57.67
C PRO A 59 -44.09 -4.50 57.59
N PRO A 60 -43.22 -4.56 56.55
CA PRO A 60 -42.26 -5.65 56.40
C PRO A 60 -41.12 -5.54 57.40
N ASP A 61 -40.47 -6.67 57.69
CA ASP A 61 -39.34 -6.75 58.63
C ASP A 61 -38.01 -6.36 57.97
N LEU A 62 -37.83 -6.73 56.69
CA LEU A 62 -36.76 -6.23 55.83
C LEU A 62 -37.34 -5.84 54.46
N ARG A 63 -36.66 -4.92 53.79
CA ARG A 63 -37.00 -4.49 52.43
C ARG A 63 -35.73 -4.37 51.61
N ASN A 64 -35.79 -4.86 50.38
CA ASN A 64 -34.70 -4.76 49.42
C ASN A 64 -35.22 -4.14 48.13
N ASP A 65 -34.84 -2.90 47.87
CA ASP A 65 -35.25 -2.13 46.69
C ASP A 65 -34.26 -2.37 45.55
N ILE A 66 -34.76 -2.83 44.40
CA ILE A 66 -33.93 -3.13 43.22
C ILE A 66 -34.11 -2.02 42.19
N THR A 67 -35.34 -1.60 41.94
CA THR A 67 -35.68 -0.38 41.19
C THR A 67 -36.91 0.28 41.82
N ASP A 68 -37.30 1.47 41.33
CA ASP A 68 -38.56 2.12 41.74
C ASP A 68 -39.81 1.25 41.50
N GLN A 69 -39.71 0.27 40.61
CA GLN A 69 -40.80 -0.62 40.22
C GLN A 69 -40.64 -2.03 40.79
N ARG A 70 -39.44 -2.47 41.18
CA ARG A 70 -39.17 -3.82 41.67
C ARG A 70 -38.51 -3.81 43.03
N PHE A 71 -39.12 -4.49 44.00
CA PHE A 71 -38.54 -4.66 45.33
C PHE A 71 -39.03 -5.96 45.98
N VAL A 72 -38.25 -6.50 46.91
CA VAL A 72 -38.61 -7.68 47.68
C VAL A 72 -38.73 -7.29 49.14
N VAL A 73 -39.89 -7.60 49.74
CA VAL A 73 -40.07 -7.44 51.18
C VAL A 73 -40.01 -8.78 51.87
N TYR A 74 -39.53 -8.78 53.11
CA TYR A 74 -39.33 -10.00 53.88
C TYR A 74 -40.14 -9.92 55.16
N TYR A 75 -40.99 -10.92 55.37
CA TYR A 75 -41.75 -11.08 56.61
C TYR A 75 -41.21 -12.27 57.40
N GLN A 76 -40.88 -12.08 58.67
CA GLN A 76 -40.36 -13.13 59.53
C GLN A 76 -41.42 -14.21 59.76
N THR A 77 -41.14 -15.42 59.27
CA THR A 77 -42.01 -16.60 59.41
C THR A 77 -41.37 -17.71 60.23
N LYS A 78 -40.11 -17.54 60.64
CA LYS A 78 -39.37 -18.48 61.51
C LYS A 78 -38.85 -17.76 62.75
N ALA A 79 -38.90 -18.44 63.90
CA ALA A 79 -38.34 -17.92 65.15
C ALA A 79 -36.79 -17.92 65.09
N GLY A 80 -36.18 -16.83 65.58
CA GLY A 80 -34.73 -16.73 65.72
C GLY A 80 -34.18 -17.53 66.92
N LYS A 81 -32.86 -17.74 66.97
CA LYS A 81 -32.19 -18.52 68.03
C LYS A 81 -32.16 -17.81 69.39
N SER A 82 -32.37 -16.50 69.46
CA SER A 82 -32.47 -15.73 70.70
C SER A 82 -33.17 -14.39 70.47
N SER A 83 -33.85 -13.88 71.50
CA SER A 83 -34.41 -12.53 71.52
C SER A 83 -33.26 -11.50 71.45
N GLY A 84 -33.03 -10.94 70.27
CA GLY A 84 -31.96 -9.95 70.02
C GLY A 84 -31.04 -10.27 68.84
N THR A 85 -31.19 -11.44 68.19
CA THR A 85 -30.52 -11.67 66.90
C THR A 85 -31.18 -10.79 65.83
N PRO A 86 -30.42 -10.04 65.00
CA PRO A 86 -30.99 -9.29 63.88
C PRO A 86 -31.81 -10.21 62.98
N VAL A 87 -32.95 -9.73 62.49
CA VAL A 87 -33.74 -10.47 61.49
C VAL A 87 -32.90 -10.59 60.22
N THR A 88 -32.74 -11.81 59.73
CA THR A 88 -32.03 -12.10 58.48
C THR A 88 -32.99 -12.68 57.45
N PRO A 89 -32.72 -12.52 56.13
CA PRO A 89 -33.57 -13.08 55.09
C PRO A 89 -33.88 -14.58 55.25
N ALA A 90 -32.96 -15.36 55.84
CA ALA A 90 -33.13 -16.79 56.09
C ALA A 90 -34.26 -17.16 57.08
N LEU A 91 -34.67 -16.20 57.93
CA LEU A 91 -35.78 -16.36 58.88
C LEU A 91 -37.11 -15.85 58.33
N CYS A 92 -37.11 -15.30 57.12
CA CYS A 92 -38.25 -14.65 56.51
C CYS A 92 -38.79 -15.43 55.31
N THR A 93 -40.02 -15.13 54.93
CA THR A 93 -40.57 -15.48 53.62
C THR A 93 -40.63 -14.21 52.76
N PRO A 94 -40.00 -14.22 51.57
CA PRO A 94 -40.00 -13.07 50.68
C PRO A 94 -41.35 -12.93 49.96
N ILE A 95 -41.73 -11.69 49.68
CA ILE A 95 -42.80 -11.32 48.75
C ILE A 95 -42.20 -10.33 47.76
N ALA A 96 -42.15 -10.70 46.49
CA ALA A 96 -41.57 -9.88 45.43
C ALA A 96 -42.68 -9.05 44.76
N PHE A 97 -42.40 -7.75 44.58
CA PHE A 97 -43.28 -6.80 43.93
C PHE A 97 -42.69 -6.30 42.62
N GLU A 98 -43.52 -6.18 41.59
CA GLU A 98 -43.21 -5.49 40.34
C GLU A 98 -44.38 -4.57 39.97
N ASN A 99 -44.10 -3.29 39.69
CA ASN A 99 -45.10 -2.27 39.37
C ASN A 99 -46.24 -2.19 40.41
N GLY A 100 -45.90 -2.37 41.70
CA GLY A 100 -46.86 -2.31 42.81
C GLY A 100 -47.76 -3.54 42.96
N GLN A 101 -47.51 -4.63 42.22
CA GLN A 101 -48.25 -5.90 42.32
C GLN A 101 -47.33 -7.04 42.76
N VAL A 102 -47.89 -8.02 43.50
CA VAL A 102 -47.17 -9.24 43.89
C VAL A 102 -46.92 -10.10 42.65
N VAL A 103 -45.67 -10.52 42.43
CA VAL A 103 -45.32 -11.44 41.34
C VAL A 103 -44.80 -12.79 41.83
N ALA A 104 -44.28 -12.86 43.06
CA ALA A 104 -43.90 -14.10 43.70
C ALA A 104 -44.06 -14.03 45.22
N VAL A 105 -44.45 -15.16 45.83
CA VAL A 105 -44.54 -15.34 47.28
C VAL A 105 -43.74 -16.59 47.64
N GLY A 106 -42.73 -16.45 48.48
CA GLY A 106 -41.87 -17.57 48.88
C GLY A 106 -40.56 -17.68 48.10
N ASP A 107 -40.51 -17.18 46.87
CA ASP A 107 -39.30 -17.14 46.05
C ASP A 107 -38.60 -15.78 46.19
N ASP A 108 -37.31 -15.81 46.54
CA ASP A 108 -36.49 -14.60 46.61
C ASP A 108 -36.00 -14.21 45.22
N LEU A 109 -36.65 -13.21 44.62
CA LEU A 109 -36.28 -12.68 43.30
C LEU A 109 -35.20 -11.60 43.36
N THR A 110 -34.60 -11.34 44.52
CA THR A 110 -33.52 -10.35 44.66
C THR A 110 -32.39 -10.57 43.65
N GLU A 111 -31.70 -11.72 43.73
CA GLU A 111 -30.56 -11.99 42.85
C GLU A 111 -30.86 -12.03 41.35
N PRO A 112 -31.95 -12.70 40.86
CA PRO A 112 -32.23 -12.70 39.44
C PRO A 112 -32.58 -11.31 38.91
N TRP A 113 -33.34 -10.50 39.66
CA TRP A 113 -33.68 -9.14 39.24
C TRP A 113 -32.51 -8.17 39.32
N THR A 114 -31.67 -8.25 40.35
CA THR A 114 -30.44 -7.44 40.40
C THR A 114 -29.53 -7.75 39.19
N ARG A 115 -29.37 -9.03 38.83
CA ARG A 115 -28.58 -9.41 37.64
C ARG A 115 -29.20 -8.93 36.33
N GLU A 116 -30.52 -9.01 36.18
CA GLU A 116 -31.21 -8.51 35.00
C GLU A 116 -31.01 -7.00 34.82
N GLU A 117 -31.08 -6.24 35.93
CA GLU A 117 -30.88 -4.80 35.92
C GLU A 117 -29.42 -4.43 35.59
N GLU A 118 -28.45 -5.08 36.22
CA GLU A 118 -27.03 -4.91 35.91
C GLU A 118 -26.71 -5.24 34.45
N GLU A 119 -27.33 -6.29 33.88
CA GLU A 119 -27.19 -6.60 32.45
C GLU A 119 -27.81 -5.53 31.56
N ARG A 120 -28.96 -4.97 31.95
CA ARG A 120 -29.64 -3.90 31.22
C ARG A 120 -28.77 -2.64 31.18
N GLU A 121 -28.24 -2.22 32.33
CA GLU A 121 -27.31 -1.09 32.45
C GLU A 121 -26.05 -1.33 31.62
N ARG A 122 -25.46 -2.53 31.70
CA ARG A 122 -24.27 -2.89 30.91
C ARG A 122 -24.54 -2.81 29.41
N ARG A 123 -25.69 -3.32 28.94
CA ARG A 123 -26.07 -3.24 27.52
C ARG A 123 -26.28 -1.79 27.09
N ALA A 124 -26.89 -0.96 27.92
CA ALA A 124 -27.06 0.47 27.64
C ALA A 124 -25.71 1.20 27.55
N GLU A 125 -24.76 0.91 28.47
CA GLU A 125 -23.42 1.49 28.44
C GLU A 125 -22.64 1.08 27.17
N ILE A 126 -22.71 -0.20 26.79
CA ILE A 126 -22.07 -0.70 25.56
C ILE A 126 -22.67 0.01 24.34
N ALA A 127 -24.00 0.08 24.24
CA ALA A 127 -24.68 0.74 23.13
C ALA A 127 -24.32 2.25 23.05
N GLU A 128 -24.24 2.94 24.19
CA GLU A 128 -23.82 4.34 24.22
C GLU A 128 -22.35 4.50 23.78
N ARG A 129 -21.46 3.61 24.24
CA ARG A 129 -20.05 3.61 23.83
C ARG A 129 -19.91 3.38 22.33
N GLU A 130 -20.65 2.44 21.76
CA GLU A 130 -20.66 2.16 20.32
C GLU A 130 -21.17 3.36 19.52
N ARG A 131 -22.23 4.04 19.98
CA ARG A 131 -22.73 5.27 19.35
C ARG A 131 -21.68 6.38 19.36
N ARG A 132 -21.04 6.63 20.50
CA ARG A 132 -19.96 7.63 20.61
C ARG A 132 -18.78 7.27 19.70
N GLN A 133 -18.42 5.99 19.59
CA GLN A 133 -17.36 5.54 18.70
C GLN A 133 -17.74 5.71 17.22
N ALA A 134 -18.98 5.41 16.84
CA ALA A 134 -19.49 5.62 15.50
C ALA A 134 -19.48 7.11 15.13
N GLU A 135 -19.98 7.98 16.01
CA GLU A 135 -19.97 9.44 15.83
C GLU A 135 -18.55 10.00 15.69
N MET A 136 -17.62 9.58 16.55
CA MET A 136 -16.20 9.96 16.41
C MET A 136 -15.59 9.43 15.10
N GLY A 137 -15.96 8.21 14.69
CA GLY A 137 -15.51 7.61 13.44
C GLY A 137 -16.01 8.37 12.20
N GLU A 138 -17.28 8.78 12.20
CA GLU A 138 -17.86 9.61 11.13
C GLU A 138 -17.22 11.00 11.08
N ALA A 139 -17.04 11.65 12.23
CA ALA A 139 -16.37 12.95 12.32
C ALA A 139 -14.92 12.88 11.81
N ALA A 140 -14.18 11.82 12.16
CA ALA A 140 -12.82 11.60 11.66
C ALA A 140 -12.79 11.40 10.14
N ARG A 141 -13.75 10.67 9.56
CA ARG A 141 -13.88 10.49 8.11
C ARG A 141 -14.16 11.82 7.40
N GLN A 142 -15.09 12.62 7.93
CA GLN A 142 -15.40 13.94 7.37
C GLN A 142 -14.19 14.89 7.42
N GLN A 143 -13.44 14.88 8.53
CA GLN A 143 -12.20 15.66 8.64
C GLN A 143 -11.15 15.22 7.62
N ALA A 144 -10.91 13.91 7.49
CA ALA A 144 -9.97 13.36 6.53
C ALA A 144 -10.36 13.72 5.08
N GLU A 145 -11.66 13.69 4.75
CA GLU A 145 -12.17 14.10 3.44
C GLU A 145 -11.99 15.59 3.20
N ALA A 146 -12.30 16.44 4.17
CA ALA A 146 -12.10 17.88 4.08
C ALA A 146 -10.62 18.25 3.90
N GLU A 147 -9.71 17.57 4.60
CA GLU A 147 -8.26 17.74 4.41
C GLU A 147 -7.80 17.27 3.04
N ARG A 148 -8.30 16.13 2.56
CA ARG A 148 -8.03 15.63 1.20
C ARG A 148 -8.45 16.67 0.16
N GLN A 149 -9.65 17.24 0.31
CA GLN A 149 -10.16 18.26 -0.62
C GLN A 149 -9.33 19.54 -0.60
N LYS A 150 -8.92 20.02 0.58
CA LYS A 150 -8.01 21.18 0.70
C LYS A 150 -6.67 20.93 -0.01
N LYS A 151 -6.11 19.72 0.09
CA LYS A 151 -4.88 19.34 -0.61
C LYS A 151 -5.07 19.31 -2.13
N ILE A 152 -6.18 18.76 -2.60
CA ILE A 152 -6.54 18.77 -4.03
C ILE A 152 -6.62 20.22 -4.54
N GLU A 153 -7.36 21.10 -3.86
CA GLU A 153 -7.50 22.50 -4.25
C GLU A 153 -6.16 23.25 -4.28
N ALA A 154 -5.29 22.99 -3.30
CA ALA A 154 -3.95 23.59 -3.25
C ALA A 154 -3.11 23.15 -4.46
N LEU A 155 -3.07 21.85 -4.75
CA LEU A 155 -2.36 21.31 -5.92
C LEU A 155 -2.95 21.81 -7.24
N GLU A 156 -4.27 21.96 -7.35
CA GLU A 156 -4.90 22.54 -8.54
C GLU A 156 -4.50 24.01 -8.76
N LYS A 157 -4.39 24.79 -7.67
CA LYS A 157 -3.86 26.17 -7.72
C LYS A 157 -2.40 26.19 -8.16
N GLU A 158 -1.59 25.22 -7.75
CA GLU A 158 -0.18 25.09 -8.17
C GLU A 158 -0.04 24.67 -9.63
N VAL A 159 -0.90 23.78 -10.13
CA VAL A 159 -0.86 23.30 -11.53
C VAL A 159 -1.25 24.41 -12.52
N LYS A 160 -2.24 25.24 -12.17
CA LYS A 160 -2.81 26.25 -13.07
C LYS A 160 -1.79 27.20 -13.71
N PRO A 161 -0.79 27.76 -13.00
CA PRO A 161 0.21 28.64 -13.60
C PRO A 161 1.31 27.89 -14.38
N VAL A 162 1.45 26.56 -14.25
CA VAL A 162 2.54 25.83 -14.89
C VAL A 162 2.29 25.76 -16.41
N PRO A 163 3.20 26.27 -17.25
CA PRO A 163 3.05 26.18 -18.69
C PRO A 163 2.98 24.72 -19.16
N ALA A 164 2.10 24.42 -20.12
CA ALA A 164 1.95 23.07 -20.67
C ALA A 164 3.24 22.52 -21.31
N SER A 165 4.19 23.40 -21.68
CA SER A 165 5.51 23.02 -22.20
C SER A 165 6.37 22.29 -21.16
N ASN A 166 6.19 22.58 -19.86
CA ASN A 166 6.88 21.89 -18.77
C ASN A 166 6.17 20.57 -18.43
N ALA A 167 6.28 19.60 -19.34
CA ALA A 167 5.60 18.31 -19.23
C ALA A 167 6.03 17.51 -17.99
N VAL A 168 7.28 17.64 -17.53
CA VAL A 168 7.80 16.91 -16.36
C VAL A 168 7.15 17.40 -15.08
N LEU A 169 7.11 18.72 -14.85
CA LEU A 169 6.50 19.29 -13.65
C LEU A 169 4.98 19.04 -13.63
N ASN A 170 4.31 19.24 -14.77
CA ASN A 170 2.89 18.95 -14.89
C ASN A 170 2.58 17.48 -14.59
N LEU A 171 3.35 16.54 -15.14
CA LEU A 171 3.17 15.11 -14.87
C LEU A 171 3.31 14.79 -13.38
N LYS A 172 4.31 15.38 -12.71
CA LYS A 172 4.52 15.21 -11.26
C LYS A 172 3.29 15.67 -10.47
N LEU A 173 2.79 16.88 -10.72
CA LEU A 173 1.65 17.44 -9.99
C LEU A 173 0.35 16.67 -10.28
N TYR A 174 0.11 16.28 -11.54
CA TYR A 174 -1.08 15.50 -11.88
C TYR A 174 -1.05 14.07 -11.31
N ARG A 175 0.13 13.47 -11.09
CA ARG A 175 0.24 12.21 -10.36
C ARG A 175 -0.11 12.38 -8.88
N GLN A 176 0.35 13.44 -8.24
CA GLN A 176 -0.03 13.75 -6.85
C GLN A 176 -1.53 13.99 -6.71
N LEU A 177 -2.16 14.67 -7.67
CA LEU A 177 -3.61 14.84 -7.73
C LEU A 177 -4.34 13.50 -7.91
N LEU A 178 -3.82 12.62 -8.77
CA LEU A 178 -4.39 11.30 -9.00
C LEU A 178 -4.26 10.39 -7.76
N ASP A 179 -3.17 10.49 -7.00
CA ASP A 179 -2.99 9.73 -5.76
C ASP A 179 -4.01 10.13 -4.68
N LEU A 180 -4.44 11.41 -4.67
CA LEU A 180 -5.48 11.91 -3.77
C LEU A 180 -6.91 11.62 -4.24
N ASP A 181 -7.13 11.46 -5.55
CA ASP A 181 -8.43 11.19 -6.14
C ASP A 181 -8.32 10.21 -7.33
N PRO A 182 -8.16 8.90 -7.06
CA PRO A 182 -7.86 7.89 -8.10
C PRO A 182 -8.94 7.75 -9.17
N ASP A 183 -10.20 8.00 -8.81
CA ASP A 183 -11.35 7.86 -9.71
C ASP A 183 -11.56 9.08 -10.63
N ASN A 184 -10.70 10.11 -10.50
CA ASN A 184 -10.81 11.33 -11.28
C ASN A 184 -10.35 11.14 -12.73
N SER A 185 -11.31 10.93 -13.63
CA SER A 185 -11.03 10.75 -15.06
C SER A 185 -10.26 11.91 -15.72
N ARG A 186 -10.36 13.14 -15.19
CA ARG A 186 -9.61 14.30 -15.71
C ARG A 186 -8.13 14.18 -15.42
N TYR A 187 -7.76 13.82 -14.18
CA TYR A 187 -6.35 13.66 -13.79
C TYR A 187 -5.70 12.49 -14.53
N GLN A 188 -6.40 11.35 -14.63
CA GLN A 188 -5.94 10.19 -15.42
C GLN A 188 -5.60 10.58 -16.87
N LYS A 189 -6.52 11.27 -17.55
CA LYS A 189 -6.29 11.74 -18.94
C LYS A 189 -5.09 12.68 -19.04
N LYS A 190 -4.92 13.59 -18.07
CA LYS A 190 -3.77 14.52 -18.06
C LYS A 190 -2.45 13.81 -17.86
N VAL A 191 -2.38 12.85 -16.94
CA VAL A 191 -1.19 12.00 -16.73
C VAL A 191 -0.81 11.31 -18.04
N ALA A 192 -1.76 10.62 -18.69
CA ALA A 192 -1.51 9.93 -19.96
C ALA A 192 -0.98 10.87 -21.07
N VAL A 193 -1.58 12.06 -21.22
CA VAL A 193 -1.13 13.07 -22.20
C VAL A 193 0.31 13.51 -21.96
N TYR A 194 0.70 13.75 -20.71
CA TYR A 194 2.07 14.18 -20.40
C TYR A 194 3.08 13.05 -20.50
N GLU A 195 2.71 11.81 -20.17
CA GLU A 195 3.54 10.63 -20.40
C GLU A 195 3.84 10.42 -21.89
N GLU A 196 2.81 10.47 -22.73
CA GLU A 196 2.98 10.35 -24.19
C GLU A 196 3.88 11.48 -24.73
N ARG A 197 3.68 12.71 -24.24
CA ARG A 197 4.51 13.87 -24.63
C ARG A 197 5.97 13.65 -24.27
N LEU A 198 6.29 13.15 -23.07
CA LEU A 198 7.67 12.88 -22.65
C LEU A 198 8.28 11.73 -23.46
N ALA A 199 7.52 10.67 -23.74
CA ALA A 199 7.96 9.57 -24.60
C ALA A 199 8.30 10.07 -26.01
N ARG A 200 7.44 10.91 -26.60
CA ARG A 200 7.66 11.54 -27.90
C ARG A 200 8.91 12.43 -27.91
N GLN A 201 9.11 13.24 -26.86
CA GLN A 201 10.32 14.06 -26.71
C GLN A 201 11.59 13.21 -26.60
N LYS A 202 11.56 12.11 -25.84
CA LYS A 202 12.70 11.18 -25.70
C LYS A 202 13.04 10.54 -27.04
N LYS A 203 12.04 10.02 -27.77
CA LYS A 203 12.22 9.45 -29.11
C LYS A 203 12.82 10.47 -30.09
N ALA A 204 12.28 11.68 -30.12
CA ALA A 204 12.80 12.75 -30.99
C ALA A 204 14.27 13.13 -30.66
N ARG A 205 14.66 13.15 -29.38
CA ARG A 205 16.05 13.38 -28.96
C ARG A 205 16.97 12.24 -29.43
N GLN A 206 16.55 10.99 -29.27
CA GLN A 206 17.31 9.83 -29.73
C GLN A 206 17.50 9.84 -31.25
N GLU A 207 16.43 10.10 -32.02
CA GLU A 207 16.53 10.20 -33.48
C GLU A 207 17.47 11.32 -33.93
N ARG A 208 17.43 12.50 -33.28
CA ARG A 208 18.37 13.59 -33.56
C ARG A 208 19.82 13.18 -33.26
N ALA A 209 20.06 12.53 -32.13
CA ALA A 209 21.39 12.05 -31.76
C ALA A 209 21.94 11.05 -32.80
N VAL A 210 21.11 10.12 -33.27
CA VAL A 210 21.48 9.17 -34.34
C VAL A 210 21.81 9.89 -35.64
N ARG A 211 21.01 10.88 -36.05
CA ARG A 211 21.29 11.67 -37.26
C ARG A 211 22.61 12.43 -37.16
N ILE A 212 22.85 13.11 -36.04
CA ILE A 212 24.10 13.84 -35.78
C ILE A 212 25.30 12.88 -35.80
N ALA A 213 25.17 11.71 -35.16
CA ALA A 213 26.23 10.70 -35.15
C ALA A 213 26.53 10.17 -36.57
N LYS A 214 25.49 9.88 -37.37
CA LYS A 214 25.64 9.45 -38.77
C LYS A 214 26.30 10.52 -39.63
N GLU A 215 25.93 11.78 -39.44
CA GLU A 215 26.54 12.90 -40.17
C GLU A 215 28.01 13.10 -39.82
N LYS A 216 28.36 13.07 -38.52
CA LYS A 216 29.76 13.12 -38.07
C LYS A 216 30.56 11.95 -38.61
N HIS A 217 29.99 10.74 -38.60
CA HIS A 217 30.64 9.57 -39.17
C HIS A 217 30.88 9.72 -40.67
N ARG A 218 29.89 10.23 -41.43
CA ARG A 218 30.04 10.53 -42.86
C ARG A 218 31.15 11.56 -43.11
N GLN A 219 31.18 12.64 -42.35
CA GLN A 219 32.21 13.67 -42.47
C GLN A 219 33.61 13.11 -42.18
N ALA A 220 33.76 12.33 -41.11
CA ALA A 220 35.02 11.68 -40.77
C ALA A 220 35.45 10.69 -41.87
N TRP A 221 34.51 9.92 -42.43
CA TRP A 221 34.77 9.01 -43.53
C TRP A 221 35.20 9.73 -44.81
N GLU A 222 34.54 10.84 -45.16
CA GLU A 222 34.90 11.68 -46.31
C GLU A 222 36.30 12.30 -46.14
N GLN A 223 36.62 12.84 -44.96
CA GLN A 223 37.94 13.37 -44.64
C GLN A 223 39.04 12.30 -44.70
N ALA A 224 38.77 11.12 -44.14
CA ALA A 224 39.69 9.99 -44.22
C ALA A 224 39.91 9.56 -45.68
N ARG A 225 38.85 9.52 -46.49
CA ARG A 225 38.93 9.21 -47.92
C ARG A 225 39.74 10.27 -48.68
N GLU A 226 39.53 11.55 -48.42
CA GLU A 226 40.32 12.62 -49.03
C GLU A 226 41.81 12.51 -48.68
N ALA A 227 42.13 12.23 -47.41
CA ALA A 227 43.50 12.00 -46.97
C ALA A 227 44.14 10.79 -47.67
N ARG A 228 43.43 9.66 -47.77
CA ARG A 228 43.87 8.49 -48.56
C ARG A 228 44.09 8.84 -50.02
N ASN A 229 43.16 9.58 -50.62
CA ASN A 229 43.22 9.98 -52.03
C ASN A 229 44.45 10.83 -52.36
N LYS A 230 44.92 11.66 -51.43
CA LYS A 230 46.19 12.39 -51.61
C LYS A 230 47.38 11.44 -51.82
N LYS A 231 47.43 10.31 -51.10
CA LYS A 231 48.45 9.26 -51.27
C LYS A 231 48.20 8.41 -52.52
N LEU A 232 46.95 8.01 -52.75
CA LEU A 232 46.58 7.15 -53.87
C LEU A 232 46.88 7.81 -55.23
N ARG A 233 46.74 9.13 -55.34
CA ARG A 233 47.00 9.89 -56.57
C ARG A 233 48.49 10.04 -56.91
N GLN A 234 49.40 9.71 -56.00
CA GLN A 234 50.83 9.71 -56.31
C GLN A 234 51.17 8.49 -57.16
N TYR A 235 51.89 8.66 -58.27
CA TYR A 235 52.35 7.52 -59.07
C TYR A 235 53.42 6.73 -58.32
N THR A 236 53.24 5.42 -58.24
CA THR A 236 54.20 4.49 -57.64
C THR A 236 54.33 3.26 -58.51
N GLY A 237 55.54 2.74 -58.70
CA GLY A 237 55.80 1.69 -59.67
C GLY A 237 57.16 1.03 -59.54
N ASN A 238 57.55 0.30 -60.59
CA ASN A 238 58.76 -0.54 -60.62
C ASN A 238 59.79 -0.10 -61.68
N GLY A 239 59.72 1.14 -62.15
CA GLY A 239 60.60 1.67 -63.20
C GLY A 239 60.21 1.27 -64.63
N THR A 240 59.22 0.39 -64.82
CA THR A 240 58.64 0.09 -66.14
C THR A 240 57.26 0.73 -66.29
N ALA A 241 56.41 0.55 -65.29
CA ALA A 241 55.11 1.20 -65.20
C ALA A 241 54.88 1.77 -63.80
N GLU A 242 54.04 2.80 -63.71
CA GLU A 242 53.58 3.40 -62.45
C GLU A 242 52.06 3.45 -62.40
N MET A 243 51.48 3.30 -61.21
CA MET A 243 50.04 3.36 -61.00
C MET A 243 49.67 4.40 -59.95
N ALA A 244 48.60 5.14 -60.25
CA ALA A 244 47.89 6.01 -59.33
C ALA A 244 46.41 5.62 -59.31
N ALA A 245 45.73 5.90 -58.21
CA ALA A 245 44.31 5.61 -58.03
C ALA A 245 43.59 6.76 -57.32
N HIS A 246 42.27 6.79 -57.46
CA HIS A 246 41.39 7.70 -56.77
C HIS A 246 40.12 6.97 -56.35
N ASP A 247 39.91 6.87 -55.04
CA ASP A 247 38.69 6.38 -54.42
C ASP A 247 37.58 7.43 -54.57
N MET A 248 36.65 7.13 -55.48
CA MET A 248 35.47 7.94 -55.79
C MET A 248 34.36 7.74 -54.73
N GLY A 249 34.54 6.78 -53.81
CA GLY A 249 33.51 6.29 -52.89
C GLY A 249 32.46 5.43 -53.58
N ASN A 250 31.49 4.95 -52.79
CA ASN A 250 30.33 4.20 -53.29
C ASN A 250 30.68 2.95 -54.13
N GLY A 251 31.84 2.32 -53.91
CA GLY A 251 32.26 1.14 -54.66
C GLY A 251 32.85 1.48 -56.03
N SER A 252 33.59 2.58 -56.14
CA SER A 252 34.21 3.00 -57.40
C SER A 252 35.63 3.55 -57.19
N LEU A 253 36.55 3.08 -58.03
CA LEU A 253 37.90 3.60 -58.18
C LEU A 253 38.07 4.20 -59.57
N TYR A 254 38.88 5.25 -59.67
CA TYR A 254 39.44 5.72 -60.92
C TYR A 254 40.94 5.48 -60.91
N VAL A 255 41.48 4.87 -61.95
CA VAL A 255 42.86 4.37 -61.99
C VAL A 255 43.59 4.99 -63.17
N TRP A 256 44.87 5.30 -62.98
CA TRP A 256 45.79 5.71 -64.03
C TRP A 256 47.01 4.80 -64.02
N VAL A 257 47.40 4.30 -65.19
CA VAL A 257 48.64 3.54 -65.41
C VAL A 257 49.50 4.29 -66.40
N LYS A 258 50.71 4.63 -66.00
CA LYS A 258 51.68 5.37 -66.82
C LYS A 258 52.81 4.45 -67.24
N ASN A 259 53.17 4.50 -68.52
CA ASN A 259 54.39 3.86 -69.02
C ASN A 259 55.59 4.79 -68.80
N VAL A 260 56.53 4.37 -67.96
CA VAL A 260 57.77 5.12 -67.69
C VAL A 260 59.01 4.50 -68.34
N SER A 261 58.81 3.40 -69.08
CA SER A 261 59.86 2.71 -69.82
C SER A 261 60.03 3.27 -71.24
N ARG A 262 61.00 2.71 -71.98
CA ARG A 262 61.17 2.95 -73.42
C ARG A 262 60.44 1.93 -74.31
N GLN A 263 59.82 0.91 -73.72
CA GLN A 263 59.12 -0.15 -74.45
C GLN A 263 57.63 0.18 -74.55
N ILE A 264 56.96 -0.31 -75.58
CA ILE A 264 55.49 -0.24 -75.69
C ILE A 264 54.88 -1.25 -74.71
N LEU A 265 53.90 -0.81 -73.92
CA LEU A 265 53.14 -1.66 -73.00
C LEU A 265 51.68 -1.78 -73.44
N THR A 266 50.95 -2.78 -72.95
CA THR A 266 49.50 -2.88 -73.12
C THR A 266 48.80 -2.95 -71.78
N THR A 267 47.71 -2.20 -71.64
CA THR A 267 46.76 -2.32 -70.52
C THR A 267 45.52 -3.06 -71.03
N HIS A 268 44.91 -3.87 -70.18
CA HIS A 268 43.67 -4.61 -70.45
C HIS A 268 42.94 -4.78 -69.11
N PRO A 269 41.58 -4.80 -69.07
CA PRO A 269 40.82 -5.01 -67.85
C PRO A 269 41.30 -6.19 -66.98
N ASP A 270 41.64 -7.32 -67.60
CA ASP A 270 42.12 -8.53 -66.89
C ASP A 270 43.49 -8.37 -66.21
N HIS A 271 44.26 -7.34 -66.55
CA HIS A 271 45.53 -7.04 -65.87
C HIS A 271 45.32 -6.48 -64.47
N PHE A 272 44.09 -6.10 -64.11
CA PHE A 272 43.77 -5.49 -62.82
C PHE A 272 43.13 -6.50 -61.87
N THR A 273 43.62 -6.53 -60.64
CA THR A 273 43.06 -7.33 -59.55
C THR A 273 42.91 -6.45 -58.32
N LEU A 274 41.68 -6.27 -57.85
CA LEU A 274 41.41 -5.64 -56.57
C LEU A 274 41.40 -6.71 -55.48
N VAL A 275 42.14 -6.48 -54.41
CA VAL A 275 42.23 -7.34 -53.23
C VAL A 275 41.54 -6.65 -52.06
N ASP A 276 40.66 -7.37 -51.38
CA ASP A 276 39.95 -6.86 -50.19
C ASP A 276 40.81 -6.95 -48.91
N SER A 277 40.28 -6.43 -47.80
CA SER A 277 40.93 -6.47 -46.48
C SER A 277 41.26 -7.88 -45.98
N ASN A 278 40.58 -8.91 -46.49
CA ASN A 278 40.78 -10.32 -46.15
C ASN A 278 41.75 -11.04 -47.11
N ASN A 279 42.41 -10.31 -48.02
CA ASN A 279 43.25 -10.85 -49.09
C ASN A 279 42.52 -11.67 -50.17
N ASN A 280 41.18 -11.54 -50.27
CA ASN A 280 40.43 -12.17 -51.34
C ASN A 280 40.43 -11.29 -52.59
N ARG A 281 40.36 -11.91 -53.77
CA ARG A 281 40.11 -11.20 -55.02
C ARG A 281 38.67 -10.70 -55.03
N ALA A 282 38.49 -9.39 -55.11
CA ALA A 282 37.19 -8.75 -55.21
C ALA A 282 36.62 -8.86 -56.63
N THR A 283 35.34 -9.21 -56.75
CA THR A 283 34.61 -9.13 -58.02
C THR A 283 34.43 -7.67 -58.41
N CYS A 284 34.96 -7.30 -59.58
CA CYS A 284 34.94 -5.93 -60.07
C CYS A 284 34.46 -5.88 -61.52
N LYS A 285 33.81 -4.79 -61.89
CA LYS A 285 33.55 -4.41 -63.28
C LYS A 285 34.57 -3.34 -63.68
N ILE A 286 35.40 -3.66 -64.67
CA ILE A 286 36.52 -2.82 -65.08
C ILE A 286 36.21 -2.24 -66.45
N SER A 287 36.37 -0.92 -66.58
CA SER A 287 36.07 -0.18 -67.81
C SER A 287 36.98 -0.60 -68.95
N ASP A 288 36.42 -0.81 -70.14
CA ASP A 288 37.15 -1.08 -71.38
C ASP A 288 38.07 0.07 -71.79
N SER A 289 37.90 1.26 -71.21
CA SER A 289 38.84 2.38 -71.39
C SER A 289 40.25 2.10 -70.86
N LEU A 290 40.42 1.05 -70.04
CA LEU A 290 41.72 0.53 -69.62
C LEU A 290 42.33 -0.45 -70.62
N ASP A 291 41.64 -0.80 -71.71
CA ASP A 291 42.22 -1.54 -72.83
C ASP A 291 42.90 -0.56 -73.80
N SER A 292 44.24 -0.53 -73.76
CA SER A 292 45.00 0.48 -74.50
C SER A 292 46.45 0.06 -74.74
N VAL A 293 47.05 0.62 -75.79
CA VAL A 293 48.48 0.51 -76.08
C VAL A 293 49.18 1.75 -75.53
N LEU A 294 50.13 1.55 -74.62
CA LEU A 294 50.88 2.60 -73.96
C LEU A 294 52.27 2.79 -74.58
N GLU A 295 52.43 3.85 -75.35
CA GLU A 295 53.74 4.36 -75.76
C GLU A 295 54.55 4.91 -74.57
N PRO A 296 55.89 5.02 -74.69
CA PRO A 296 56.74 5.65 -73.66
C PRO A 296 56.20 7.02 -73.22
N GLY A 297 55.90 7.16 -71.92
CA GLY A 297 55.36 8.39 -71.33
C GLY A 297 53.84 8.54 -71.35
N SER A 298 53.12 7.71 -72.11
CA SER A 298 51.65 7.76 -72.19
C SER A 298 50.95 7.19 -70.94
N ILE A 299 49.66 7.52 -70.79
CA ILE A 299 48.84 7.16 -69.63
C ILE A 299 47.54 6.52 -70.11
N SER A 300 47.18 5.38 -69.54
CA SER A 300 45.88 4.72 -69.67
C SER A 300 45.10 4.94 -68.39
N HIS A 301 43.78 5.13 -68.50
CA HIS A 301 42.96 5.40 -67.34
C HIS A 301 41.52 4.89 -67.49
N GLY A 302 40.89 4.62 -66.36
CA GLY A 302 39.52 4.16 -66.36
C GLY A 302 38.98 3.84 -64.99
N LYS A 303 37.71 3.43 -65.00
CA LYS A 303 36.92 3.17 -63.79
C LYS A 303 36.94 1.68 -63.44
N ILE A 304 37.04 1.38 -62.16
CA ILE A 304 36.81 0.06 -61.58
C ILE A 304 35.64 0.19 -60.60
N GLU A 305 34.56 -0.53 -60.85
CA GLU A 305 33.38 -0.61 -59.99
C GLU A 305 33.37 -1.92 -59.22
N TYR A 306 33.02 -1.88 -57.93
CA TYR A 306 33.00 -3.03 -57.04
C TYR A 306 31.89 -2.85 -55.98
N SER A 307 31.57 -3.92 -55.23
CA SER A 307 30.53 -3.85 -54.21
C SER A 307 30.88 -2.83 -53.11
N LYS A 308 29.89 -2.07 -52.64
CA LYS A 308 30.05 -1.10 -51.54
C LYS A 308 30.45 -1.73 -50.20
N GLU A 309 30.24 -3.03 -50.07
CA GLU A 309 30.58 -3.81 -48.88
C GLU A 309 32.06 -4.23 -48.85
N ILE A 310 32.75 -4.15 -49.98
CA ILE A 310 34.17 -4.53 -50.08
C ILE A 310 35.02 -3.34 -49.62
N GLU A 311 35.90 -3.60 -48.65
CA GLU A 311 36.95 -2.67 -48.25
C GLU A 311 38.23 -2.97 -49.05
N PRO A 312 38.63 -2.11 -49.99
CA PRO A 312 39.80 -2.36 -50.82
C PRO A 312 41.08 -2.24 -49.99
N LYS A 313 41.94 -3.26 -50.07
CA LYS A 313 43.26 -3.28 -49.44
C LYS A 313 44.37 -2.92 -50.41
N GLU A 314 44.34 -3.54 -51.59
CA GLU A 314 45.37 -3.39 -52.61
C GLU A 314 44.76 -3.48 -54.00
N LEU A 315 45.15 -2.57 -54.90
CA LEU A 315 44.92 -2.72 -56.34
C LEU A 315 46.22 -3.17 -57.00
N ILE A 316 46.16 -4.24 -57.78
CA ILE A 316 47.30 -4.82 -58.46
C ILE A 316 47.11 -4.63 -59.97
N PHE A 317 48.14 -4.13 -60.65
CA PHE A 317 48.27 -4.20 -62.10
C PHE A 317 49.41 -5.15 -62.44
N GLN A 318 49.12 -6.18 -63.22
CA GLN A 318 50.09 -7.20 -63.62
C GLN A 318 49.98 -7.49 -65.11
N ASN A 319 51.05 -7.19 -65.85
CA ASN A 319 51.19 -7.46 -67.27
C ASN A 319 52.57 -8.07 -67.56
N LYS A 320 52.67 -8.90 -68.62
CA LYS A 320 53.93 -9.58 -68.96
C LYS A 320 55.08 -8.62 -69.26
N GLY A 321 54.80 -7.48 -69.89
CA GLY A 321 55.80 -6.47 -70.25
C GLY A 321 56.20 -5.56 -69.09
N SER A 322 55.28 -5.24 -68.19
CA SER A 322 55.55 -4.32 -67.06
C SER A 322 55.90 -4.99 -65.74
N GLY A 323 55.67 -6.30 -65.61
CA GLY A 323 55.68 -6.99 -64.32
C GLY A 323 54.48 -6.61 -63.45
N ARG A 324 54.62 -6.78 -62.13
CA ARG A 324 53.60 -6.47 -61.11
C ARG A 324 53.90 -5.12 -60.47
N ILE A 325 52.89 -4.24 -60.43
CA ILE A 325 52.87 -3.04 -59.58
C ILE A 325 51.59 -3.05 -58.75
N SER A 326 51.64 -2.45 -57.57
CA SER A 326 50.47 -2.41 -56.70
C SER A 326 50.30 -1.08 -55.98
N LYS A 327 49.08 -0.85 -55.52
CA LYS A 327 48.68 0.34 -54.79
C LYS A 327 47.94 -0.05 -53.52
N SER A 328 48.57 0.22 -52.37
CA SER A 328 47.95 0.04 -51.05
C SER A 328 46.93 1.14 -50.78
N PHE A 329 45.81 0.77 -50.17
CA PHE A 329 44.77 1.67 -49.70
C PHE A 329 44.90 2.04 -48.21
N HIS A 330 45.85 1.44 -47.49
CA HIS A 330 46.15 1.73 -46.08
C HIS A 330 47.34 2.69 -45.92
#